data_AF-A0AAW5Q7R6-F1
#
_entry.id   AF-A0AAW5Q7R6-F1
#
_cell.length_a   1.000
_cell.length_b   1.000
_cell.length_c   1.000
_cell.angle_alpha   90.00
_cell.angle_beta   90.00
_cell.angle_gamma   90.00
#
_symmetry.space_group_name_H-M   'P 1'
#
loop_
_entity.id
_entity.type
_entity.pdbx_description
1 polymer ?
#
loop_
_entity_poly.entity_id
_entity_poly.type
_entity_poly.pdbx_seq_one_letter_code
_entity_poly.pdbx_strand_id
1 'polypeptide(L)' 'MTVYIVGTGPSELHAHIDLDCRLRDLHHDGGAAVSVVSTAHEDGHWSVVAEVWDDAAGEGTR' A
#
# COMPACT_ATOMS: atom_id res chain seq x y z
N MET A 1 7.63 11.98 1.14
CA MET A 1 8.39 11.10 2.07
C MET A 1 8.00 9.66 1.73
N THR A 2 8.92 8.69 1.79
CA THR A 2 8.55 7.29 1.51
C THR A 2 8.11 6.61 2.80
N VAL A 3 6.95 5.98 2.75
CA VAL A 3 6.35 5.21 3.85
C VAL A 3 6.12 3.78 3.36
N TYR A 4 6.33 2.80 4.23
CA TYR A 4 5.98 1.41 3.94
C TYR A 4 4.75 1.01 4.73
N ILE A 5 3.77 0.42 4.06
CA ILE A 5 2.58 -0.13 4.69
C ILE A 5 2.57 -1.63 4.45
N VAL A 6 2.21 -2.39 5.47
CA VAL A 6 1.95 -3.82 5.37
C VAL A 6 0.45 -4.06 5.46
N GLY A 7 -0.07 -4.91 4.57
CA GLY A 7 -1.37 -5.56 4.72
C GLY A 7 -1.18 -7.03 5.07
N THR A 8 -2.11 -7.57 5.83
CA THR A 8 -2.02 -8.88 6.48
C THR A 8 -3.34 -9.63 6.34
N GLY A 9 -3.31 -10.93 6.08
CA GLY A 9 -4.54 -11.73 5.97
C GLY A 9 -4.35 -13.24 5.87
N PRO A 10 -5.41 -14.04 6.07
CA PRO A 10 -5.34 -15.50 5.95
C PRO A 10 -5.17 -16.01 4.52
N SER A 11 -5.35 -15.15 3.52
CA SER A 11 -4.97 -15.41 2.13
C SER A 11 -4.34 -14.16 1.52
N GLU A 12 -3.62 -14.32 0.42
CA GLU A 12 -3.01 -13.20 -0.32
C GLU A 12 -4.03 -12.11 -0.67
N LEU A 13 -5.24 -12.51 -1.10
CA LEU A 13 -6.34 -11.59 -1.37
C LEU A 13 -6.74 -10.78 -0.13
N HIS A 14 -6.84 -11.42 1.04
CA HIS A 14 -7.18 -10.71 2.27
C HIS A 14 -6.07 -9.73 2.68
N ALA A 15 -4.80 -10.10 2.49
CA ALA A 15 -3.68 -9.21 2.76
C ALA A 15 -3.69 -7.98 1.84
N HIS A 16 -4.05 -8.16 0.56
CA HIS A 16 -4.26 -7.03 -0.36
C HIS A 16 -5.45 -6.15 0.02
N ILE A 17 -6.57 -6.73 0.46
CA ILE A 17 -7.73 -5.96 0.92
C ILE A 17 -7.39 -5.15 2.17
N ASP A 18 -6.71 -5.76 3.15
CA ASP A 18 -6.25 -5.07 4.36
C ASP A 18 -5.27 -3.93 4.02
N LEU A 19 -4.33 -4.17 3.10
CA LEU A 19 -3.42 -3.14 2.60
C LEU A 19 -4.18 -1.96 1.97
N ASP A 20 -5.14 -2.25 1.09
CA ASP A 20 -5.95 -1.25 0.38
C ASP A 20 -6.82 -0.43 1.34
N CYS A 21 -7.39 -1.04 2.39
CA CYS A 21 -8.06 -0.33 3.47
C CYS A 21 -7.12 0.65 4.19
N ARG A 22 -5.92 0.18 4.59
CA ARG A 22 -4.93 1.03 5.27
C ARG A 22 -4.44 2.17 4.39
N LEU A 23 -4.32 1.94 3.08
CA LEU A 23 -3.95 2.96 2.11
C LEU A 23 -5.02 4.05 2.00
N ARG A 24 -6.30 3.69 2.00
CA ARG A 24 -7.40 4.67 2.03
C ARG A 24 -7.42 5.51 3.30
N ASP A 25 -7.10 4.90 4.44
CA ASP A 25 -6.99 5.60 5.72
C ASP A 25 -5.79 6.56 5.74
N LEU A 26 -4.67 6.17 5.14
CA LEU A 26 -3.48 7.02 5.03
C LEU A 26 -3.68 8.18 4.05
N HIS A 27 -4.38 7.94 2.93
CA HIS A 27 -4.58 8.91 1.86
C HIS A 27 -6.06 9.24 1.66
N HIS A 28 -6.60 10.05 2.58
CA HIS A 28 -7.95 10.58 2.46
C HIS A 28 -8.15 11.46 1.21
N ASP A 29 -7.08 12.10 0.73
CA ASP A 29 -7.08 13.08 -0.37
C ASP A 29 -6.54 12.55 -1.73
N GLY A 30 -6.30 11.25 -1.87
CA GLY A 30 -6.14 10.60 -3.19
C GLY A 30 -4.85 10.88 -3.98
N GLY A 31 -3.82 11.46 -3.37
CA GLY A 31 -2.60 11.93 -4.05
C GLY A 31 -1.32 11.12 -3.83
N ALA A 32 -1.39 9.83 -3.50
CA ALA A 32 -0.18 9.02 -3.31
C ALA A 32 -0.06 7.89 -4.31
N ALA A 33 1.17 7.74 -4.79
CA ALA A 33 1.57 6.60 -5.59
C ALA A 33 1.96 5.45 -4.67
N VAL A 34 1.57 4.25 -5.07
CA VAL A 34 1.72 3.03 -4.30
C VAL A 34 2.30 1.95 -5.21
N SER A 35 3.31 1.23 -4.71
CA SER A 35 3.85 0.05 -5.38
C SER A 35 4.05 -1.08 -4.39
N VAL A 36 3.55 -2.27 -4.73
CA VAL A 36 3.81 -3.47 -3.94
C VAL A 36 5.24 -3.92 -4.20
N VAL A 37 6.04 -4.00 -3.14
CA VAL A 37 7.46 -4.33 -3.21
C VAL A 37 7.78 -5.72 -2.68
N SER A 38 6.89 -6.31 -1.87
CA SER A 38 7.08 -7.66 -1.36
C SER A 38 5.76 -8.34 -1.00
N THR A 39 5.73 -9.64 -1.18
CA THR A 39 4.66 -10.53 -0.72
C THR A 39 5.30 -11.72 -0.02
N ALA A 40 4.82 -12.05 1.18
CA ALA A 40 5.34 -13.15 2.00
C ALA A 40 4.19 -13.99 2.55
N HIS A 41 4.46 -15.28 2.77
CA HIS A 41 3.54 -16.22 3.39
C HIS A 41 4.27 -17.03 4.47
N GLU A 42 3.93 -16.78 5.74
CA GLU A 42 4.55 -17.42 6.90
C GLU A 42 3.46 -17.86 7.89
N ASP A 43 3.64 -19.04 8.49
CA ASP A 43 2.70 -19.60 9.49
C ASP A 43 1.22 -19.61 9.10
N GLY A 44 0.93 -19.79 7.80
CA GLY A 44 -0.44 -19.78 7.28
C GLY A 44 -1.05 -18.38 7.14
N HIS A 45 -0.22 -17.33 7.22
CA HIS A 45 -0.62 -15.94 7.10
C HIS A 45 0.12 -15.26 5.94
N TRP A 46 -0.59 -14.42 5.21
CA TRP A 46 -0.06 -13.62 4.12
C TRP A 46 0.23 -12.21 4.57
N SER A 47 1.35 -11.68 4.11
CA SER A 47 1.74 -10.28 4.28
C SER A 47 2.10 -9.69 2.92
N VAL A 48 1.60 -8.48 2.63
CA VAL A 48 1.90 -7.71 1.43
C VAL A 48 2.46 -6.37 1.88
N VAL A 49 3.67 -6.03 1.42
CA VAL A 49 4.33 -4.76 1.72
C VAL A 49 4.24 -3.87 0.50
N ALA A 50 3.70 -2.68 0.68
CA ALA A 50 3.75 -1.61 -0.31
C ALA A 50 4.61 -0.45 0.16
N GLU A 51 5.33 0.08 -0.80
CA GLU A 51 5.98 1.38 -0.72
C GLU A 51 4.97 2.44 -1.18
N VAL A 52 4.89 3.52 -0.42
CA VAL A 52 3.96 4.62 -0.63
C VAL A 52 4.75 5.91 -0.60
N TRP A 53 4.53 6.78 -1.58
CA TRP A 53 5.13 8.09 -1.63
C TRP A 53 4.10 9.12 -2.09
N ASP A 54 4.18 10.31 -1.50
CA ASP A 54 3.40 11.46 -1.96
C ASP A 54 3.72 11.71 -3.44
N ASP A 55 2.70 11.68 -4.28
CA ASP A 55 2.82 12.10 -5.67
C ASP A 55 2.77 13.64 -5.70
N ALA A 56 3.78 14.27 -5.11
CA ALA A 56 3.96 15.72 -5.17
C ALA A 56 4.65 16.13 -6.48
N ALA A 57 4.09 15.74 -7.65
CA ALA A 57 4.46 16.25 -8.97
C ALA A 57 3.46 15.77 -10.07
N GLY A 58 2.57 16.60 -10.63
CA GLY A 58 2.49 18.04 -10.49
C GLY A 58 1.29 18.70 -11.18
N GLU A 59 0.75 19.71 -10.51
CA GLU A 59 0.30 20.92 -11.17
C GLU A 59 1.55 21.60 -11.77
N GLY A 60 1.84 21.29 -13.04
CA GLY A 60 3.13 21.65 -13.62
C GLY A 60 3.21 21.52 -15.13
N THR A 61 2.33 22.21 -15.84
CA THR A 61 2.42 22.60 -17.26
C THR A 61 2.12 21.57 -18.37
N ARG A 62 1.03 21.88 -19.09
CA ARG A 62 0.72 21.66 -20.54
C ARG A 62 0.01 20.37 -20.93
#